data_AF-A0A4D8Y5T0-F1
#
_entry.id   AF-A0A4D8Y5T0-F1
#
_cell.length_a   1.000
_cell.length_b   1.000
_cell.length_c   1.000
_cell.angle_alpha   90.00
_cell.angle_beta   90.00
_cell.angle_gamma   90.00
#
_symmetry.space_group_name_H-M   'P 1'
#
loop_
_entity.id
_entity.type
_entity.pdbx_description
1 polymer ?
#
loop_
_entity_poly.entity_id
_entity_poly.type
_entity_poly.pdbx_seq_one_letter_code
_entity_poly.pdbx_strand_id
1 'polypeptide(L)'
;MSLQQTCVRRTKLEARPSKSILYLYETSISVICMALAMVMAGTGDSRCLGFFSAIRNRVDTDVSYGDHMARNMAIGWLFAGGARVSFTTNLSAIVSLVAASFPVFPRSSTDNRYHLQALRHMYVLAFEHRCLETREVGEDVACCVPVQVTVRQPDGSDSIQMGCTPMLMPPWDSFVKIQLASERYWPVTLDVI
;
A
#
# COMPACT_ATOMS: atom_id res chain seq x y z
N MET A 1 -2.11 -62.40 2.21
CA MET A 1 -0.86 -62.21 1.45
C MET A 1 -1.23 -61.52 0.14
N SER A 2 -0.78 -60.35 -0.26
CA SER A 2 0.04 -59.27 0.30
C SER A 2 -0.21 -58.11 -0.67
N LEU A 3 -0.89 -57.04 -0.25
CA LEU A 3 -0.97 -55.81 -1.04
C LEU A 3 0.40 -55.14 -0.98
N GLN A 4 1.21 -55.34 -2.02
CA GLN A 4 2.48 -54.65 -2.15
C GLN A 4 2.21 -53.15 -2.33
N GLN A 5 2.53 -52.39 -1.30
CA GLN A 5 2.73 -50.96 -1.37
C GLN A 5 3.79 -50.66 -2.43
N THR A 6 3.37 -50.10 -3.57
CA THR A 6 4.26 -49.36 -4.46
C THR A 6 4.65 -48.07 -3.76
N CYS A 7 5.69 -48.17 -2.93
CA CYS A 7 6.44 -47.04 -2.42
C CYS A 7 7.00 -46.26 -3.64
N VAL A 8 6.35 -45.16 -4.00
CA VAL A 8 6.91 -44.18 -4.95
C VAL A 8 8.13 -43.58 -4.27
N ARG A 9 9.30 -44.17 -4.55
CA ARG A 9 10.60 -43.58 -4.23
C ARG A 9 10.63 -42.19 -4.87
N ARG A 10 10.59 -41.13 -4.04
CA ARG A 10 10.98 -39.77 -4.43
C ARG A 10 12.46 -39.81 -4.83
N THR A 11 12.72 -40.14 -6.08
CA THR A 11 14.06 -40.13 -6.66
C THR A 11 14.44 -38.71 -7.06
N LYS A 12 15.55 -38.26 -6.47
CA LYS A 12 16.43 -37.14 -6.88
C LYS A 12 15.91 -35.72 -6.63
N LEU A 13 16.42 -35.15 -5.53
CA LEU A 13 16.92 -33.77 -5.40
C LEU A 13 16.65 -32.89 -6.63
N GLU A 14 15.59 -32.08 -6.57
CA GLU A 14 15.51 -30.88 -7.40
C GLU A 14 16.77 -30.06 -7.12
N ALA A 15 17.60 -29.88 -8.14
CA ALA A 15 18.81 -29.08 -8.03
C ALA A 15 18.40 -27.69 -7.54
N ARG A 16 18.96 -27.25 -6.40
CA ARG A 16 18.68 -25.92 -5.86
C ARG A 16 18.93 -24.91 -7.00
N PRO A 17 17.95 -24.07 -7.36
CA PRO A 17 18.11 -23.10 -8.43
C PRO A 17 19.34 -22.24 -8.18
N SER A 18 19.95 -21.75 -9.26
CA SER A 18 21.15 -20.91 -9.14
C SER A 18 20.85 -19.69 -8.25
N LYS A 19 21.85 -19.25 -7.47
CA LYS A 19 21.69 -18.13 -6.53
C LYS A 19 21.18 -16.85 -7.22
N SER A 20 21.52 -16.65 -8.48
CA SER A 20 21.04 -15.52 -9.28
C SER A 20 19.54 -15.59 -9.55
N ILE A 21 19.00 -16.79 -9.82
CA ILE A 21 17.57 -16.99 -10.05
C ILE A 21 16.79 -16.73 -8.75
N LEU A 22 17.26 -17.26 -7.62
CA LEU A 22 16.63 -17.01 -6.30
C LEU A 22 16.55 -15.52 -5.97
N TYR A 23 17.63 -14.78 -6.22
CA TYR A 23 17.65 -13.32 -6.03
C TYR A 23 16.61 -12.58 -6.90
N LEU A 24 16.43 -13.00 -8.16
CA LEU A 24 15.42 -12.40 -9.04
C LEU A 24 14.00 -12.65 -8.52
N TYR A 25 13.74 -13.82 -7.94
CA TYR A 25 12.46 -14.11 -7.32
C TYR A 25 12.20 -13.23 -6.09
N GLU A 26 13.17 -13.11 -5.18
CA GLU A 26 13.02 -12.29 -3.97
C GLU A 26 12.79 -10.81 -4.32
N THR A 27 13.56 -10.27 -5.27
CA THR A 27 13.39 -8.88 -5.72
C THR A 27 12.05 -8.65 -6.40
N SER A 28 11.57 -9.60 -7.21
CA SER A 28 10.25 -9.52 -7.84
C SER A 28 9.11 -9.51 -6.81
N ILE A 29 9.20 -10.36 -5.79
CA ILE A 29 8.24 -10.39 -4.67
C ILE A 29 8.24 -9.03 -3.95
N SER A 30 9.42 -8.48 -3.67
CA SER A 30 9.58 -7.17 -3.03
C SER A 30 8.94 -6.04 -3.86
N VAL A 31 9.12 -6.03 -5.19
CA VAL A 31 8.50 -5.05 -6.10
C VAL A 31 6.98 -5.21 -6.16
N ILE A 32 6.46 -6.44 -6.18
CA ILE A 32 5.02 -6.70 -6.15
C ILE A 32 4.42 -6.20 -4.83
N CYS A 33 5.09 -6.42 -3.69
CA CYS A 33 4.64 -5.91 -2.40
C CYS A 33 4.58 -4.38 -2.40
N MET A 34 5.60 -3.72 -2.96
CA MET A 34 5.65 -2.26 -3.12
C MET A 34 4.53 -1.73 -4.02
N ALA A 35 4.25 -2.40 -5.13
CA ALA A 35 3.17 -2.02 -6.03
C ALA A 35 1.80 -2.16 -5.35
N LEU A 36 1.56 -3.26 -4.63
CA LEU A 36 0.33 -3.45 -3.86
C LEU A 36 0.17 -2.38 -2.76
N ALA A 37 1.25 -2.07 -2.05
CA ALA A 37 1.25 -1.03 -1.02
C ALA A 37 1.03 0.37 -1.61
N MET A 38 1.48 0.64 -2.83
CA MET A 38 1.25 1.90 -3.51
C MET A 38 -0.24 2.10 -3.82
N VAL A 39 -0.94 1.04 -4.26
CA VAL A 39 -2.39 1.08 -4.49
C VAL A 39 -3.17 1.23 -3.18
N MET A 40 -2.76 0.51 -2.14
CA MET A 40 -3.42 0.51 -0.83
C MET A 40 -2.87 1.59 0.11
N ALA A 41 -2.13 2.58 -0.41
CA ALA A 41 -1.41 3.53 0.41
C ALA A 41 -2.35 4.34 1.31
N GLY A 42 -2.05 4.39 2.60
CA GLY A 42 -2.84 5.11 3.60
C GLY A 42 -4.15 4.44 4.02
N THR A 43 -4.52 3.28 3.47
CA THR A 43 -5.76 2.58 3.86
C THR A 43 -5.62 1.79 5.17
N GLY A 44 -4.39 1.36 5.52
CA GLY A 44 -4.14 0.54 6.69
C GLY A 44 -4.77 -0.86 6.65
N ASP A 45 -5.04 -1.43 5.47
CA ASP A 45 -5.70 -2.74 5.36
C ASP A 45 -4.92 -3.86 6.07
N SER A 46 -5.59 -4.49 7.03
CA SER A 46 -5.07 -5.59 7.84
C SER A 46 -4.65 -6.82 7.02
N ARG A 47 -5.33 -7.08 5.90
CA ARG A 47 -5.00 -8.23 5.04
C ARG A 47 -3.65 -7.99 4.36
N CYS A 48 -3.48 -6.82 3.74
CA CYS A 48 -2.21 -6.40 3.17
C CYS A 48 -1.07 -6.41 4.21
N LEU A 49 -1.32 -5.90 5.42
CA LEU A 49 -0.34 -5.97 6.50
C LEU A 49 0.03 -7.41 6.88
N GLY A 50 -0.94 -8.32 6.94
CA GLY A 50 -0.70 -9.74 7.19
C GLY A 50 0.22 -10.36 6.14
N PHE A 51 -0.03 -10.09 4.85
CA PHE A 51 0.82 -10.55 3.75
C PHE A 51 2.24 -9.96 3.84
N PHE A 52 2.37 -8.65 4.04
CA PHE A 52 3.68 -8.00 4.14
C PHE A 52 4.47 -8.49 5.37
N SER A 53 3.79 -8.71 6.50
CA SER A 53 4.42 -9.22 7.72
C SER A 53 4.94 -10.64 7.53
N ALA A 54 4.17 -11.51 6.87
CA ALA A 54 4.60 -12.88 6.58
C ALA A 54 5.86 -12.92 5.69
N ILE A 55 5.95 -12.03 4.70
CA ILE A 55 7.11 -11.93 3.79
C ILE A 55 8.30 -11.25 4.49
N ARG A 56 8.06 -10.22 5.30
CA ARG A 56 9.08 -9.52 6.09
C ARG A 56 9.78 -10.44 7.09
N ASN A 57 9.05 -11.37 7.70
CA ASN A 57 9.59 -12.30 8.69
C ASN A 57 10.48 -13.40 8.10
N ARG A 58 10.57 -13.51 6.77
CA ARG A 58 11.55 -14.39 6.10
C ARG A 58 12.94 -13.78 6.18
N VAL A 59 13.80 -14.35 7.02
CA VAL A 59 15.20 -13.94 7.19
C VAL A 59 16.08 -15.12 6.77
N ASP A 60 16.18 -15.34 5.47
CA ASP A 60 17.06 -16.36 4.88
C ASP A 60 18.34 -15.71 4.36
N THR A 61 19.41 -16.49 4.19
CA THR A 61 20.68 -16.01 3.60
C THR A 61 20.55 -15.49 2.18
N ASP A 62 19.42 -15.80 1.52
CA ASP A 62 19.13 -15.43 0.15
C ASP A 62 18.41 -14.06 0.07
N VAL A 63 17.96 -13.50 1.21
CA VAL A 63 17.29 -12.19 1.30
C VAL A 63 18.34 -11.10 1.49
N SER A 64 18.35 -10.11 0.60
CA SER A 64 19.29 -8.99 0.67
C SER A 64 18.80 -7.86 1.59
N TYR A 65 19.69 -6.94 1.98
CA TYR A 65 19.30 -5.73 2.70
C TYR A 65 18.19 -4.95 1.97
N GLY A 66 18.31 -4.86 0.65
CA GLY A 66 17.36 -4.20 -0.22
C GLY A 66 15.96 -4.80 -0.21
N ASP A 67 15.84 -6.11 -0.05
CA ASP A 67 14.55 -6.79 0.06
C ASP A 67 13.85 -6.43 1.37
N HIS A 68 14.59 -6.41 2.48
CA HIS A 68 14.06 -5.92 3.74
C HIS A 68 13.67 -4.45 3.64
N MET A 69 14.47 -3.62 2.97
CA MET A 69 14.15 -2.21 2.74
C MET A 69 12.82 -2.06 1.98
N ALA A 70 12.64 -2.77 0.87
CA ALA A 70 11.43 -2.74 0.06
C ALA A 70 10.19 -3.18 0.86
N ARG A 71 10.29 -4.29 1.60
CA ARG A 71 9.19 -4.81 2.42
C ARG A 71 8.77 -3.84 3.53
N ASN A 72 9.74 -3.22 4.19
CA ASN A 72 9.45 -2.21 5.23
C ASN A 72 8.88 -0.93 4.62
N MET A 73 9.34 -0.52 3.44
CA MET A 73 8.78 0.63 2.72
C MET A 73 7.32 0.38 2.31
N ALA A 74 6.99 -0.82 1.83
CA ALA A 74 5.62 -1.22 1.53
C ALA A 74 4.70 -1.14 2.77
N ILE A 75 5.17 -1.62 3.93
CA ILE A 75 4.42 -1.47 5.20
C ILE A 75 4.27 0.01 5.57
N GLY A 76 5.33 0.81 5.41
CA GLY A 76 5.29 2.25 5.67
C GLY A 76 4.29 2.99 4.79
N TRP A 77 4.17 2.62 3.51
CA TRP A 77 3.20 3.20 2.58
C TRP A 77 1.77 2.79 2.91
N LEU A 78 1.54 1.54 3.34
CA LEU A 78 0.21 1.08 3.78
C LEU A 78 -0.34 1.93 4.94
N PHE A 79 0.53 2.35 5.87
CA PHE A 79 0.19 3.21 7.01
C PHE A 79 0.70 4.64 6.87
N ALA A 80 0.80 5.14 5.63
CA ALA A 80 1.33 6.47 5.37
C ALA A 80 0.62 7.54 6.22
N GLY A 81 1.42 8.33 6.96
CA GLY A 81 0.92 9.39 7.85
C GLY A 81 -0.08 8.91 8.92
N GLY A 82 -0.03 7.64 9.32
CA GLY A 82 -1.01 7.05 10.24
C GLY A 82 -2.38 6.82 9.60
N ALA A 83 -2.39 6.42 8.32
CA ALA A 83 -3.59 6.27 7.49
C ALA A 83 -4.33 7.59 7.17
N ARG A 84 -3.60 8.72 7.20
CA ARG A 84 -4.16 10.07 6.95
C ARG A 84 -3.76 10.66 5.60
N VAL A 85 -2.68 10.13 5.02
CA VAL A 85 -2.16 10.58 3.73
C VAL A 85 -2.14 9.42 2.76
N SER A 86 -2.22 9.72 1.48
CA SER A 86 -2.12 8.72 0.43
C SER A 86 -1.51 9.36 -0.81
N PHE A 87 -1.18 8.53 -1.81
CA PHE A 87 -0.47 9.01 -3.00
C PHE A 87 -1.39 9.74 -3.95
N THR A 88 -0.89 10.85 -4.49
CA THR A 88 -1.57 11.62 -5.54
C THR A 88 -1.03 11.26 -6.94
N THR A 89 -1.85 11.47 -7.97
CA THR A 89 -1.54 11.13 -9.37
C THR A 89 -1.05 12.31 -10.20
N ASN A 90 -0.63 13.39 -9.55
CA ASN A 90 -0.02 14.55 -10.19
C ASN A 90 1.34 14.22 -10.80
N LEU A 91 1.73 14.94 -11.87
CA LEU A 91 3.01 14.71 -12.55
C LEU A 91 4.22 14.77 -11.60
N SER A 92 4.24 15.75 -10.69
CA SER A 92 5.30 15.89 -9.68
C SER A 92 5.35 14.70 -8.72
N ALA A 93 4.20 14.19 -8.31
CA ALA A 93 4.09 13.03 -7.44
C ALA A 93 4.53 11.75 -8.15
N ILE A 94 4.14 11.56 -9.42
CA ILE A 94 4.57 10.43 -10.23
C ILE A 94 6.10 10.42 -10.40
N VAL A 95 6.70 11.56 -10.75
CA VAL A 95 8.17 11.67 -10.89
C VAL A 95 8.87 11.33 -9.56
N SER A 96 8.35 11.83 -8.45
CA SER A 96 8.89 11.57 -7.11
C SER A 96 8.73 10.10 -6.71
N LEU A 97 7.61 9.47 -7.06
CA LEU A 97 7.36 8.04 -6.84
C LEU A 97 8.28 7.17 -7.68
N VAL A 98 8.47 7.48 -8.97
CA VAL A 98 9.40 6.75 -9.84
C VAL A 98 10.82 6.79 -9.30
N ALA A 99 11.26 7.95 -8.79
CA ALA A 99 12.53 8.08 -8.12
C ALA A 99 12.59 7.20 -6.84
N ALA A 100 11.54 7.20 -6.03
CA ALA A 100 11.53 6.45 -4.77
C ALA A 100 11.38 4.92 -4.93
N SER A 101 10.59 4.50 -5.93
CA SER A 101 10.19 3.12 -6.18
C SER A 101 11.11 2.40 -7.18
N PHE A 102 12.31 2.93 -7.43
CA PHE A 102 13.24 2.33 -8.39
C PHE A 102 13.48 0.84 -8.06
N PRO A 103 13.22 -0.08 -9.01
CA PRO A 103 13.03 -1.51 -8.72
C PRO A 103 14.32 -2.24 -8.34
N VAL A 104 15.49 -1.65 -8.59
CA VAL A 104 16.78 -2.24 -8.18
C VAL A 104 17.12 -1.78 -6.78
N PHE A 105 16.98 -2.68 -5.81
CA PHE A 105 17.30 -2.42 -4.40
C PHE A 105 18.78 -2.69 -4.06
N PRO A 106 19.35 -1.97 -3.07
CA PRO A 106 20.76 -2.08 -2.71
C PRO A 106 21.06 -3.44 -2.05
N ARG A 107 22.24 -4.03 -2.32
CA ARG A 107 22.61 -5.32 -1.72
C ARG A 107 23.07 -5.20 -0.27
N SER A 108 23.69 -4.08 0.06
CA SER A 108 24.20 -3.72 1.38
C SER A 108 23.70 -2.33 1.77
N SER A 109 23.76 -1.99 3.05
CA SER A 109 23.36 -0.66 3.55
C SER A 109 24.15 0.48 2.94
N THR A 110 25.40 0.26 2.52
CA THR A 110 26.24 1.28 1.89
C THR A 110 26.23 1.26 0.35
N ASP A 111 25.48 0.34 -0.26
CA ASP A 111 25.44 0.16 -1.70
C ASP A 111 24.58 1.24 -2.38
N ASN A 112 25.21 2.06 -3.23
CA ASN A 112 24.57 3.10 -4.04
C ASN A 112 24.89 2.95 -5.54
N ARG A 113 25.30 1.75 -5.98
CA ARG A 113 25.85 1.55 -7.34
C ARG A 113 24.81 1.80 -8.45
N TYR A 114 23.57 1.37 -8.23
CA TYR A 114 22.50 1.46 -9.24
C TYR A 114 21.52 2.61 -8.98
N HIS A 115 21.38 3.02 -7.72
CA HIS A 115 20.42 4.03 -7.32
C HIS A 115 20.87 4.67 -6.00
N LEU A 116 20.76 6.00 -5.92
CA LEU A 116 21.10 6.74 -4.71
C LEU A 116 20.02 6.51 -3.64
N GLN A 117 20.40 5.93 -2.50
CA GLN A 117 19.44 5.58 -1.44
C GLN A 117 18.61 6.77 -0.92
N ALA A 118 19.16 7.99 -0.92
CA ALA A 118 18.45 9.18 -0.48
C ALA A 118 17.18 9.47 -1.32
N LEU A 119 17.18 9.13 -2.62
CA LEU A 119 16.03 9.33 -3.50
C LEU A 119 14.83 8.46 -3.10
N ARG A 120 15.06 7.39 -2.32
CA ARG A 120 14.00 6.54 -1.80
C ARG A 120 13.07 7.26 -0.83
N HIS A 121 13.44 8.42 -0.30
CA HIS A 121 12.57 9.24 0.54
C HIS A 121 11.73 10.25 -0.25
N MET A 122 11.91 10.35 -1.58
CA MET A 122 11.12 11.26 -2.42
C MET A 122 9.63 10.91 -2.47
N TYR A 123 9.22 9.71 -2.04
CA TYR A 123 7.79 9.35 -1.92
C TYR A 123 7.02 10.34 -1.03
N VAL A 124 7.70 11.05 -0.12
CA VAL A 124 7.07 12.05 0.75
C VAL A 124 6.46 13.20 -0.05
N LEU A 125 7.07 13.58 -1.18
CA LEU A 125 6.55 14.63 -2.07
C LEU A 125 5.28 14.21 -2.81
N ALA A 126 5.03 12.91 -2.90
CA ALA A 126 3.82 12.36 -3.52
C ALA A 126 2.67 12.17 -2.54
N PHE A 127 2.90 12.39 -1.23
CA PHE A 127 1.86 12.29 -0.23
C PHE A 127 0.96 13.52 -0.23
N GLU A 128 -0.33 13.23 -0.12
CA GLU A 128 -1.39 14.21 -0.01
C GLU A 128 -2.29 13.86 1.17
N HIS A 129 -2.66 14.86 1.95
CA HIS A 129 -3.61 14.70 3.06
C HIS A 129 -5.01 14.46 2.49
N ARG A 130 -5.57 13.29 2.81
CA ARG A 130 -6.91 12.88 2.36
C ARG A 130 -7.75 12.30 3.51
N CYS A 131 -7.38 12.54 4.76
CA CYS A 131 -8.15 12.07 5.91
C CYS A 131 -9.38 12.94 6.12
N LEU A 132 -10.57 12.34 6.05
CA LEU A 132 -11.80 12.92 6.54
C LEU A 132 -12.03 12.47 7.97
N GLU A 133 -12.10 13.42 8.90
CA GLU A 133 -12.41 13.19 10.31
C GLU A 133 -13.64 14.05 10.67
N THR A 134 -14.60 13.46 11.36
CA THR A 134 -15.74 14.19 11.93
C THR A 134 -15.54 14.34 13.43
N ARG A 135 -15.90 15.50 13.96
CA ARG A 135 -15.84 15.80 15.39
C ARG A 135 -17.16 16.34 15.89
N GLU A 136 -17.50 15.98 17.11
CA GLU A 136 -18.68 16.50 17.78
C GLU A 136 -18.44 17.94 18.26
N VAL A 137 -19.36 18.85 17.92
CA VAL A 137 -19.18 20.30 18.15
C VAL A 137 -19.07 20.67 19.63
N GLY A 138 -19.76 19.92 20.52
CA GLY A 138 -19.78 20.22 21.94
C GLY A 138 -18.50 19.82 22.68
N GLU A 139 -17.96 18.64 22.39
CA GLU A 139 -16.83 18.04 23.14
C GLU A 139 -15.51 18.01 22.34
N ASP A 140 -15.51 18.38 21.05
CA ASP A 140 -14.37 18.25 20.12
C ASP A 140 -13.78 16.83 20.04
N VAL A 141 -14.62 15.82 20.27
CA VAL A 141 -14.23 14.41 20.22
C VAL A 141 -14.47 13.87 18.81
N ALA A 142 -13.47 13.15 18.29
CA ALA A 142 -13.58 12.44 17.02
C ALA A 142 -14.71 11.39 17.09
N CYS A 143 -15.65 11.47 16.16
CA CYS A 143 -16.81 10.60 16.13
C CYS A 143 -16.89 9.85 14.80
N CYS A 144 -17.43 8.63 14.84
CA CYS A 144 -17.66 7.81 13.66
C CYS A 144 -19.06 8.12 13.11
N VAL A 145 -19.12 8.68 11.91
CA VAL A 145 -20.35 9.09 11.25
C VAL A 145 -20.41 8.44 9.87
N PRO A 146 -21.53 7.82 9.47
CA PRO A 146 -21.71 7.34 8.11
C PRO A 146 -21.78 8.51 7.14
N VAL A 147 -21.02 8.40 6.05
CA VAL A 147 -20.88 9.45 5.04
C VAL A 147 -21.03 8.84 3.65
N GLN A 148 -21.71 9.56 2.78
CA GLN A 148 -21.87 9.27 1.37
C GLN A 148 -20.95 10.21 0.57
N VAL A 149 -20.02 9.63 -0.19
CA VAL A 149 -19.09 10.36 -1.05
C VAL A 149 -19.45 10.07 -2.50
N THR A 150 -19.70 11.12 -3.28
CA THR A 150 -19.92 11.02 -4.72
C THR A 150 -18.59 11.27 -5.44
N VAL A 151 -18.22 10.31 -6.28
CA VAL A 151 -16.97 10.30 -7.03
C VAL A 151 -17.27 10.22 -8.52
N ARG A 152 -16.69 11.13 -9.29
CA ARG A 152 -16.75 11.15 -10.74
C ARG A 152 -15.85 10.08 -11.32
N GLN A 153 -16.42 9.22 -12.14
CA GLN A 153 -15.70 8.20 -12.87
C GLN A 153 -15.15 8.75 -14.21
N PRO A 154 -14.14 8.07 -14.80
CA PRO A 154 -13.56 8.48 -16.07
C PRO A 154 -14.54 8.46 -17.26
N ASP A 155 -15.60 7.66 -17.18
CA ASP A 155 -16.67 7.59 -18.18
C ASP A 155 -17.66 8.76 -18.08
N GLY A 156 -17.47 9.65 -17.11
CA GLY A 156 -18.34 10.79 -16.82
C GLY A 156 -19.55 10.44 -15.95
N SER A 157 -19.70 9.18 -15.52
CA SER A 157 -20.74 8.79 -14.57
C SER A 157 -20.33 9.11 -13.14
N ASP A 158 -21.32 9.35 -12.28
CA ASP A 158 -21.10 9.55 -10.86
C ASP A 158 -21.36 8.24 -10.12
N SER A 159 -20.42 7.87 -9.23
CA SER A 159 -20.55 6.71 -8.36
C SER A 159 -20.60 7.12 -6.91
N ILE A 160 -21.43 6.42 -6.15
CA ILE A 160 -21.65 6.70 -4.74
C ILE A 160 -20.88 5.66 -3.93
N GLN A 161 -19.99 6.14 -3.07
CA GLN A 161 -19.27 5.33 -2.10
C GLN A 161 -19.80 5.64 -0.71
N MET A 162 -20.19 4.61 0.02
CA MET A 162 -20.55 4.73 1.44
C MET A 162 -19.37 4.33 2.31
N GLY A 163 -19.11 5.13 3.34
CA GLY A 163 -18.09 4.87 4.34
C GLY A 163 -18.48 5.42 5.70
N CYS A 164 -17.60 5.22 6.68
CA CYS A 164 -17.71 5.83 7.99
C CYS A 164 -16.42 6.58 8.31
N THR A 165 -16.53 7.76 8.90
CA THR A 165 -15.37 8.53 9.36
C THR A 165 -14.74 7.90 10.61
N PRO A 166 -13.42 8.06 10.85
CA PRO A 166 -12.44 8.66 9.94
C PRO A 166 -12.17 7.76 8.74
N MET A 167 -12.11 8.35 7.54
CA MET A 167 -11.85 7.61 6.30
C MET A 167 -10.90 8.36 5.38
N LEU A 168 -10.23 7.60 4.50
CA LEU A 168 -9.44 8.17 3.42
C LEU A 168 -10.36 8.58 2.26
N MET A 169 -10.26 9.83 1.86
CA MET A 169 -10.98 10.40 0.74
C MET A 169 -10.38 9.96 -0.61
N PRO A 170 -11.22 9.84 -1.65
CA PRO A 170 -10.76 9.66 -3.02
C PRO A 170 -9.90 10.86 -3.50
N PRO A 171 -9.18 10.74 -4.62
CA PRO A 171 -8.44 11.85 -5.20
C PRO A 171 -9.34 13.08 -5.43
N TRP A 172 -8.83 14.28 -5.14
CA TRP A 172 -9.59 15.53 -5.24
C TRP A 172 -10.12 15.80 -6.65
N ASP A 173 -9.39 15.41 -7.69
CA ASP A 173 -9.82 15.57 -9.10
C ASP A 173 -11.11 14.80 -9.42
N SER A 174 -11.36 13.71 -8.69
CA SER A 174 -12.54 12.86 -8.85
C SER A 174 -13.65 13.15 -7.83
N PHE A 175 -13.35 13.95 -6.81
CA PHE A 175 -14.28 14.23 -5.73
C PHE A 175 -15.33 15.25 -6.20
N VAL A 176 -16.61 14.92 -6.04
CA VAL A 176 -17.73 15.80 -6.43
C VAL A 176 -18.42 16.38 -5.19
N LYS A 177 -18.77 15.49 -4.26
CA LYS A 177 -19.72 15.82 -3.19
C LYS A 177 -19.60 14.87 -2.02
N ILE A 178 -19.87 15.39 -0.83
CA ILE A 178 -19.95 14.61 0.40
C ILE A 178 -21.19 14.96 1.20
N GLN A 179 -21.87 13.94 1.72
CA GLN A 179 -23.10 14.08 2.49
C GLN A 179 -23.07 13.20 3.73
N LEU A 180 -23.51 13.74 4.87
CA LEU A 180 -23.71 12.94 6.07
C LEU A 180 -24.96 12.06 5.92
N ALA A 181 -24.80 10.76 6.11
CA ALA A 181 -25.85 9.75 5.99
C ALA A 181 -26.28 9.23 7.37
N SER A 182 -26.43 10.13 8.35
CA SER A 182 -26.78 9.80 9.74
C SER A 182 -28.05 10.52 10.18
N GLU A 183 -28.95 9.81 10.84
CA GLU A 183 -30.12 10.42 11.50
C GLU A 183 -29.75 11.13 12.81
N ARG A 184 -28.59 10.82 13.39
CA ARG A 184 -28.14 11.37 14.68
C ARG A 184 -27.65 12.80 14.58
N TYR A 185 -27.11 13.18 13.42
CA TYR A 185 -26.49 14.49 13.20
C TYR A 185 -27.28 15.27 12.16
N TRP A 186 -27.15 16.60 12.20
CA TRP A 186 -27.77 17.45 11.19
C TRP A 186 -27.22 17.11 9.80
N PRO A 187 -28.07 16.92 8.77
CA PRO A 187 -27.61 16.60 7.43
C PRO A 187 -26.81 17.78 6.87
N VAL A 188 -25.52 17.54 6.64
CA VAL A 188 -24.62 18.50 6.00
C VAL A 188 -24.19 17.92 4.67
N THR A 189 -24.16 18.79 3.66
CA THR A 189 -23.70 18.49 2.33
C THR A 189 -22.61 19.49 1.97
N LEU A 190 -21.46 19.01 1.51
CA LEU A 190 -20.39 19.84 0.98
C LEU A 190 -20.13 19.40 -0.46
N ASP A 191 -20.23 20.35 -1.37
CA ASP A 191 -20.01 20.16 -2.80
C ASP A 191 -18.73 20.92 -3.19
N VAL A 192 -17.93 20.37 -4.09
CA VAL A 192 -16.75 21.08 -4.64
C VAL A 192 -17.23 22.12 -5.64
N ILE A 193 -16.82 23.37 -5.44
CA ILE A 193 -17.11 24.51 -6.34
C ILE A 193 -16.30 24.38 -7.63
#